data_AF-A0A2P6VLC1-F1
#
_entry.id   AF-A0A2P6VLC1-F1
#
_cell.length_a   1.000
_cell.length_b   1.000
_cell.length_c   1.000
_cell.angle_alpha   90.00
_cell.angle_beta   90.00
_cell.angle_gamma   90.00
#
_symmetry.space_group_name_H-M   'P 1'
#
loop_
_entity.id
_entity.type
_entity.pdbx_description
1 polymer ?
#
loop_
_entity_poly.entity_id
_entity_poly.type
_entity_poly.pdbx_seq_one_letter_code
_entity_poly.pdbx_strand_id
1 'polypeptide(L)'
;MSSILALGSPLATSSGSGSGSGRRHACQHRYHAAAAAAATRSLRARAGTSTPQQQDAASLDVSGAVVQPSFRSAPWQPNEGEAGTASGPEARVLMVSESGVCRAVLAAAALKQLLEERGLGGRVDVDCRASRNYCVGDGPDPNAALVAAELDWELPRGYMAEQFNEARDIVAYDLVLVVDKFVAADVLREVSVWDTIQTWGKGNYSSKVRRLGEFSQPQAAAPAAGGKPKAHPDAADIGDPLYGNVGGEDELAAVRSAAASIRRACEGFADFLCAIERQHSQAAEASGGGGSGEAGGSESSGGGAKAQQRLGEALVAAAREMAPVEWLVPPMLQAR
;
A
#
# COMPACT_ATOMS: atom_id res chain seq x y z
N MET A 1 48.59 50.48 -12.75
CA MET A 1 49.59 49.39 -12.71
C MET A 1 48.80 48.11 -12.97
N SER A 2 48.46 47.79 -14.22
CA SER A 2 49.33 47.11 -15.23
C SER A 2 49.68 45.71 -14.74
N SER A 3 49.48 44.58 -15.43
CA SER A 3 49.16 44.20 -16.82
C SER A 3 48.74 42.70 -16.78
N ILE A 4 47.73 42.20 -17.51
CA ILE A 4 47.71 41.70 -18.91
C ILE A 4 48.62 40.49 -19.18
N LEU A 5 48.00 39.38 -19.63
CA LEU A 5 48.33 38.42 -20.74
C LEU A 5 47.68 37.05 -20.39
N ALA A 6 46.59 36.55 -20.99
CA ALA A 6 46.18 36.37 -22.40
C ALA A 6 47.16 35.51 -23.22
N LEU A 7 46.70 34.31 -23.62
CA LEU A 7 46.99 33.47 -24.81
C LEU A 7 46.14 32.19 -24.61
N GLY A 8 45.33 31.63 -25.51
CA GLY A 8 45.10 31.80 -26.93
C GLY A 8 44.70 30.43 -27.51
N SER A 9 43.41 30.26 -27.86
CA SER A 9 42.77 29.57 -29.01
C SER A 9 43.62 28.69 -29.97
N PRO A 10 43.04 27.68 -30.70
CA PRO A 10 41.89 27.95 -31.58
C PRO A 10 40.87 26.84 -31.89
N LEU A 11 39.75 27.35 -32.46
CA LEU A 11 38.77 26.66 -33.28
C LEU A 11 39.41 25.91 -34.46
N ALA A 12 38.76 24.82 -34.88
CA ALA A 12 38.79 24.36 -36.26
C ALA A 12 37.37 24.09 -36.75
N THR A 13 36.86 25.01 -37.56
CA THR A 13 35.82 24.78 -38.55
C THR A 13 36.43 24.02 -39.73
N SER A 14 35.72 23.04 -40.29
CA SER A 14 35.87 22.72 -41.71
C SER A 14 34.57 22.17 -42.28
N SER A 15 34.03 22.95 -43.21
CA SER A 15 33.07 22.55 -44.24
C SER A 15 33.86 21.97 -45.41
N GLY A 16 33.34 20.89 -46.02
CA GLY A 16 33.95 20.27 -47.19
C GLY A 16 33.00 19.26 -47.85
N SER A 17 32.33 19.72 -48.90
CA SER A 17 31.48 18.98 -49.83
C SER A 17 32.26 18.08 -50.79
N GLY A 18 31.72 16.91 -51.20
CA GLY A 18 32.20 16.21 -52.39
C GLY A 18 31.88 14.71 -52.53
N SER A 19 30.69 14.41 -53.08
CA SER A 19 30.23 13.22 -53.84
C SER A 19 30.97 11.86 -53.82
N GLY A 20 30.21 10.79 -53.58
CA GLY A 20 30.52 9.43 -54.03
C GLY A 20 29.37 8.45 -53.76
N SER A 21 28.70 7.98 -54.82
CA SER A 21 27.46 7.21 -54.81
C SER A 21 27.53 5.80 -54.23
N GLY A 22 26.43 5.31 -53.64
CA GLY A 22 26.26 3.89 -53.34
C GLY A 22 24.84 3.54 -52.90
N ARG A 23 23.93 3.35 -53.88
CA ARG A 23 22.54 2.91 -53.72
C ARG A 23 22.44 1.66 -52.83
N ARG A 24 21.54 1.66 -51.84
CA ARG A 24 20.93 0.42 -51.34
C ARG A 24 19.44 0.60 -51.14
N HIS A 25 18.72 -0.32 -51.75
CA HIS A 25 17.30 -0.32 -52.02
C HIS A 25 16.47 -0.65 -50.78
N ALA A 26 15.32 0.03 -50.67
CA ALA A 26 14.21 -0.34 -49.81
C ALA A 26 13.66 -1.71 -50.19
N CYS A 27 13.28 -2.51 -49.19
CA CYS A 27 12.52 -3.73 -49.40
C CYS A 27 11.37 -3.78 -48.40
N GLN A 28 10.22 -3.28 -48.85
CA GLN A 28 8.90 -3.57 -48.29
C GLN A 28 8.41 -4.86 -48.96
N HIS A 29 7.98 -5.86 -48.20
CA HIS A 29 7.25 -7.00 -48.75
C HIS A 29 5.81 -7.02 -48.26
N ARG A 30 4.93 -6.59 -49.16
CA ARG A 30 3.51 -6.91 -49.18
C ARG A 30 3.31 -8.28 -49.83
N TYR A 31 2.30 -8.97 -49.33
CA TYR A 31 1.71 -10.21 -49.82
C TYR A 31 1.12 -10.07 -51.24
N HIS A 32 1.22 -11.12 -52.07
CA HIS A 32 0.09 -11.84 -52.70
C HIS A 32 0.53 -12.90 -53.76
N ALA A 33 0.08 -14.14 -53.51
CA ALA A 33 -0.56 -15.14 -54.38
C ALA A 33 -0.01 -15.61 -55.76
N ALA A 34 0.08 -16.95 -55.85
CA ALA A 34 -0.26 -17.85 -56.99
C ALA A 34 0.69 -17.89 -58.22
N ALA A 35 0.99 -19.00 -58.89
CA ALA A 35 0.62 -20.43 -58.82
C ALA A 35 1.52 -21.24 -59.80
N ALA A 36 1.29 -22.56 -59.86
CA ALA A 36 1.71 -23.56 -60.87
C ALA A 36 3.04 -24.31 -60.58
N ALA A 37 3.17 -25.63 -60.71
CA ALA A 37 2.24 -26.71 -61.03
C ALA A 37 2.92 -28.08 -60.79
N ALA A 38 2.08 -29.09 -60.63
CA ALA A 38 2.23 -30.49 -61.07
C ALA A 38 2.90 -31.56 -60.18
N ALA A 39 2.16 -32.68 -60.13
CA ALA A 39 2.57 -34.07 -59.98
C ALA A 39 2.66 -34.66 -58.57
N THR A 40 1.46 -34.98 -58.07
CA THR A 40 1.08 -36.07 -57.17
C THR A 40 2.02 -37.29 -57.20
N ARG A 41 2.63 -37.61 -56.06
CA ARG A 41 3.00 -39.00 -55.74
C ARG A 41 2.73 -39.28 -54.27
N SER A 42 1.79 -40.20 -54.06
CA SER A 42 1.31 -40.70 -52.77
C SER A 42 2.46 -41.15 -51.87
N LEU A 43 2.67 -40.43 -50.77
CA LEU A 43 3.27 -40.97 -49.55
C LEU A 43 2.18 -40.91 -48.49
N ARG A 44 1.59 -42.07 -48.19
CA ARG A 44 0.78 -42.27 -46.99
C ARG A 44 1.53 -41.68 -45.81
N ALA A 45 1.04 -40.57 -45.27
CA ALA A 45 1.40 -40.13 -43.94
C ALA A 45 1.02 -41.28 -43.00
N ARG A 46 2.03 -41.98 -42.50
CA ARG A 46 1.85 -42.94 -41.42
C ARG A 46 1.44 -42.07 -40.23
N ALA A 47 0.13 -42.00 -39.99
CA ALA A 47 -0.43 -41.32 -38.83
C ALA A 47 0.31 -41.85 -37.61
N GLY A 48 1.18 -41.02 -37.04
CA GLY A 48 1.78 -41.30 -35.75
C GLY A 48 0.62 -41.30 -34.77
N THR A 49 0.28 -42.47 -34.24
CA THR A 49 -0.60 -42.58 -33.09
C THR A 49 0.02 -41.73 -31.99
N SER A 50 -0.70 -40.69 -31.57
CA SER A 50 -0.37 -39.91 -30.38
C SER A 50 -0.10 -40.86 -29.23
N THR A 51 0.94 -40.57 -28.44
CA THR A 51 1.25 -41.40 -27.28
C THR A 51 0.07 -41.35 -26.29
N PRO A 52 -0.13 -42.38 -25.45
CA PRO A 52 -1.24 -42.39 -24.48
C PRO A 52 -1.28 -41.12 -23.61
N GLN A 53 -0.11 -40.62 -23.20
CA GLN A 53 0.01 -39.35 -22.45
C GLN A 53 -0.39 -38.09 -23.24
N GLN A 54 -0.27 -38.07 -24.57
CA GLN A 54 -0.73 -36.95 -25.40
C GLN A 54 -2.23 -37.01 -25.68
N GLN A 55 -2.83 -38.20 -25.69
CA GLN A 55 -4.28 -38.38 -25.81
C GLN A 55 -4.99 -37.97 -24.52
N ASP A 56 -4.39 -38.26 -23.36
CA ASP A 56 -4.91 -37.85 -22.06
C ASP A 56 -4.90 -36.32 -21.89
N ALA A 57 -3.82 -35.65 -22.30
CA ALA A 57 -3.68 -34.19 -22.14
C ALA A 57 -4.74 -33.37 -22.91
N ALA A 58 -5.13 -33.81 -24.11
CA ALA A 58 -6.13 -33.12 -24.93
C ALA A 58 -7.57 -33.32 -24.41
N SER A 59 -7.78 -34.26 -23.50
CA SER A 59 -9.08 -34.58 -22.88
C SER A 59 -9.26 -33.96 -21.49
N LEU A 60 -8.22 -33.36 -20.93
CA LEU A 60 -8.26 -32.71 -19.62
C LEU A 60 -8.96 -31.36 -19.73
N ASP A 61 -10.19 -31.31 -19.25
CA ASP A 61 -10.90 -30.06 -19.02
C ASP A 61 -10.29 -29.31 -17.84
N VAL A 62 -9.33 -28.43 -18.15
CA VAL A 62 -8.64 -27.56 -17.20
C VAL A 62 -9.42 -26.27 -16.92
N SER A 63 -10.64 -26.10 -17.47
CA SER A 63 -11.46 -24.91 -17.20
C SER A 63 -11.89 -24.79 -15.74
N GLY A 64 -11.89 -25.90 -14.98
CA GLY A 64 -12.08 -25.95 -13.54
C GLY A 64 -10.80 -26.19 -12.71
N ALA A 65 -9.64 -26.35 -13.36
CA ALA A 65 -8.37 -26.59 -12.69
C ALA A 65 -7.80 -25.27 -12.15
N VAL A 66 -8.42 -24.75 -11.09
CA VAL A 66 -7.81 -23.72 -10.26
C VAL A 66 -6.63 -24.39 -9.56
N VAL A 67 -5.42 -24.15 -10.04
CA VAL A 67 -4.20 -24.46 -9.30
C VAL A 67 -4.25 -23.60 -8.05
N GLN A 68 -4.77 -24.14 -6.95
CA GLN A 68 -4.63 -23.50 -5.66
C GLN A 68 -3.16 -23.59 -5.29
N PRO A 69 -2.43 -22.46 -5.19
CA PRO A 69 -1.07 -22.50 -4.68
C PRO A 69 -1.13 -23.06 -3.26
N SER A 70 -0.70 -24.32 -3.11
CA SER A 70 -0.40 -24.90 -1.82
C SER A 70 0.84 -24.20 -1.28
N PHE A 71 0.63 -23.11 -0.54
CA PHE A 71 1.69 -22.57 0.28
C PHE A 71 1.93 -23.59 1.40
N ARG A 72 3.14 -24.19 1.42
CA ARG A 72 3.53 -25.20 2.42
C ARG A 72 3.58 -24.65 3.85
N SER A 73 3.42 -23.34 3.98
CA SER A 73 3.33 -22.55 5.20
C SER A 73 2.59 -21.27 4.85
N ALA A 74 1.78 -20.70 5.76
CA ALA A 74 1.24 -19.36 5.52
C ALA A 74 2.42 -18.40 5.21
N PRO A 75 2.31 -17.51 4.21
CA PRO A 75 3.45 -16.80 3.63
C PRO A 75 4.27 -15.99 4.63
N TRP A 76 3.69 -15.65 5.77
CA TRP A 76 4.39 -15.10 6.92
C TRP A 76 3.50 -15.32 8.14
N GLN A 77 3.87 -16.24 9.03
CA GLN A 77 3.38 -16.20 10.41
C GLN A 77 4.42 -15.40 11.18
N PRO A 78 4.04 -14.33 11.91
CA PRO A 78 4.95 -13.78 12.90
C PRO A 78 5.35 -14.94 13.82
N ASN A 79 6.65 -15.12 14.08
CA ASN A 79 7.13 -16.21 14.92
C ASN A 79 6.36 -16.18 16.26
N GLU A 80 5.50 -17.17 16.50
CA GLU A 80 4.74 -17.29 17.77
C GLU A 80 5.69 -17.38 18.99
N GLY A 81 6.98 -17.68 18.76
CA GLY A 81 8.06 -17.68 19.75
C GLY A 81 8.58 -16.30 20.19
N GLU A 82 8.25 -15.19 19.51
CA GLU A 82 8.58 -13.82 19.95
C GLU A 82 7.44 -13.15 20.74
N ALA A 83 6.25 -13.75 20.76
CA ALA A 83 5.12 -13.31 21.60
C ALA A 83 5.38 -13.55 23.11
N GLY A 84 6.50 -14.17 23.46
CA GLY A 84 6.90 -14.56 24.80
C GLY A 84 7.82 -13.59 25.54
N THR A 85 7.75 -12.27 25.29
CA THR A 85 8.18 -11.23 26.25
C THR A 85 7.47 -9.92 25.92
N ALA A 86 6.53 -9.51 26.78
CA ALA A 86 5.71 -8.31 26.61
C ALA A 86 6.55 -7.02 26.69
N SER A 87 6.77 -6.37 25.53
CA SER A 87 7.20 -4.96 25.40
C SER A 87 7.05 -4.45 23.95
N GLY A 88 6.23 -5.12 23.12
CA GLY A 88 5.97 -4.65 21.75
C GLY A 88 4.82 -3.64 21.72
N PRO A 89 4.70 -2.80 20.68
CA PRO A 89 3.58 -1.89 20.53
C PRO A 89 2.25 -2.66 20.52
N GLU A 90 1.22 -2.08 21.15
CA GLU A 90 -0.12 -2.65 21.25
C GLU A 90 -0.86 -2.60 19.91
N ALA A 91 -0.54 -1.63 19.05
CA ALA A 91 -1.04 -1.51 17.67
C ALA A 91 0.07 -1.03 16.71
N ARG A 92 -0.05 -1.39 15.42
CA ARG A 92 0.89 -0.99 14.36
C ARG A 92 0.15 -0.40 13.16
N VAL A 93 0.52 0.80 12.75
CA VAL A 93 -0.09 1.54 11.64
C VAL A 93 0.96 1.81 10.57
N LEU A 94 0.60 1.58 9.31
CA LEU A 94 1.47 1.85 8.17
C LEU A 94 0.91 2.95 7.29
N MET A 95 1.66 4.02 7.09
CA MET A 95 1.36 5.07 6.12
C MET A 95 1.89 4.70 4.74
N VAL A 96 1.13 4.89 3.68
CA VAL A 96 1.57 4.61 2.30
C VAL A 96 1.27 5.78 1.40
N SER A 97 2.31 6.25 0.70
CA SER A 97 2.20 7.21 -0.40
C SER A 97 2.92 6.67 -1.63
N GLU A 98 2.86 7.38 -2.75
CA GLU A 98 3.44 6.88 -3.99
C GLU A 98 4.96 6.68 -3.90
N SER A 99 5.68 7.72 -3.49
CA SER A 99 7.16 7.77 -3.43
C SER A 99 7.77 7.40 -2.07
N GLY A 100 6.99 7.46 -0.99
CA GLY A 100 7.47 7.33 0.39
C GLY A 100 8.22 8.55 0.95
N VAL A 101 8.84 9.39 0.11
CA VAL A 101 9.78 10.45 0.57
C VAL A 101 9.13 11.76 1.03
N CYS A 102 7.86 12.01 0.73
CA CYS A 102 7.17 13.28 1.05
C CYS A 102 5.94 13.06 1.95
N ARG A 103 4.81 12.65 1.37
CA ARG A 103 3.52 12.59 2.10
C ARG A 103 3.49 11.54 3.21
N ALA A 104 3.95 10.32 2.95
CA ALA A 104 3.90 9.25 3.95
C ALA A 104 4.84 9.48 5.13
N VAL A 105 6.06 9.98 4.87
CA VAL A 105 7.02 10.29 5.95
C VAL A 105 6.54 11.46 6.82
N LEU A 106 5.93 12.49 6.21
CA LEU A 106 5.27 13.58 6.94
C LEU A 106 4.09 13.07 7.77
N ALA A 107 3.23 12.21 7.22
CA ALA A 107 2.10 11.64 7.94
C ALA A 107 2.52 10.76 9.11
N ALA A 108 3.60 9.98 8.95
CA ALA A 108 4.14 9.17 10.03
C ALA A 108 4.68 10.03 11.17
N ALA A 109 5.43 11.11 10.86
CA ALA A 109 5.95 12.02 11.87
C ALA A 109 4.84 12.80 12.59
N ALA A 110 3.88 13.35 11.84
CA ALA A 110 2.72 14.05 12.39
C ALA A 110 1.91 13.15 13.33
N LEU A 111 1.61 11.91 12.91
CA LEU A 111 0.85 10.98 13.75
C LEU A 111 1.63 10.58 15.00
N LYS A 112 2.94 10.31 14.90
CA LYS A 112 3.76 9.99 16.08
C LYS A 112 3.68 11.07 17.14
N GLN A 113 3.87 12.33 16.76
CA GLN A 113 3.75 13.44 17.69
C GLN A 113 2.35 13.52 18.33
N LEU A 114 1.29 13.43 17.52
CA LEU A 114 -0.08 13.49 18.03
C LEU A 114 -0.40 12.32 18.99
N LEU A 115 0.17 11.14 18.76
CA LEU A 115 0.02 10.00 19.66
C LEU A 115 0.73 10.23 20.98
N GLU A 116 1.94 10.80 20.98
CA GLU A 116 2.64 11.21 22.19
C GLU A 116 1.82 12.23 22.99
N GLU A 117 1.31 13.27 22.34
CA GLU A 117 0.47 14.30 22.96
C GLU A 117 -0.83 13.74 23.58
N ARG A 118 -1.36 12.65 23.02
CA ARG A 118 -2.58 11.98 23.48
C ARG A 118 -2.33 10.83 24.45
N GLY A 119 -1.08 10.60 24.86
CA GLY A 119 -0.72 9.53 25.80
C GLY A 119 -0.77 8.12 25.20
N LEU A 120 -0.77 8.01 23.87
CA LEU A 120 -0.67 6.75 23.12
C LEU A 120 0.75 6.48 22.59
N GLY A 121 1.70 7.36 22.93
CA GLY A 121 3.12 7.20 22.68
C GLY A 121 3.66 5.85 23.14
N GLY A 122 4.50 5.21 22.31
CA GLY A 122 5.04 3.87 22.55
C GLY A 122 4.03 2.70 22.51
N ARG A 123 2.72 2.97 22.58
CA ARG A 123 1.65 1.95 22.45
C ARG A 123 1.27 1.70 21.00
N VAL A 124 1.35 2.74 20.16
CA VAL A 124 1.08 2.64 18.73
C VAL A 124 2.35 2.92 17.96
N ASP A 125 2.82 1.94 17.21
CA ASP A 125 3.95 2.11 16.29
C ASP A 125 3.45 2.56 14.92
N VAL A 126 4.20 3.48 14.32
CA VAL A 126 3.85 4.11 13.05
C VAL A 126 5.05 4.03 12.13
N ASP A 127 4.85 3.47 10.96
CA ASP A 127 5.88 3.37 9.92
C ASP A 127 5.30 3.84 8.58
N CYS A 128 6.15 3.97 7.55
CA CYS A 128 5.71 4.39 6.23
C CYS A 128 6.41 3.64 5.08
N ARG A 129 5.69 3.45 3.98
CA ARG A 129 6.17 2.78 2.77
C ARG A 129 5.78 3.55 1.50
N ALA A 130 6.49 3.27 0.43
CA ALA A 130 6.19 3.72 -0.93
C ALA A 130 5.39 2.65 -1.68
N SER A 131 4.33 2.99 -2.39
CA SER A 131 3.66 2.03 -3.28
C SER A 131 4.49 1.73 -4.53
N ARG A 132 5.33 2.68 -4.96
CA ARG A 132 6.26 2.56 -6.09
C ARG A 132 7.71 2.52 -5.61
N ASN A 133 8.60 2.05 -6.48
CA ASN A 133 9.99 1.78 -6.10
C ASN A 133 11.01 2.84 -6.57
N TYR A 134 10.57 3.92 -7.22
CA TYR A 134 11.47 4.87 -7.88
C TYR A 134 12.32 5.72 -6.90
N CYS A 135 11.89 5.86 -5.64
CA CYS A 135 12.64 6.56 -4.58
C CYS A 135 13.17 5.62 -3.48
N VAL A 136 13.19 4.31 -3.70
CA VAL A 136 13.63 3.36 -2.66
C VAL A 136 15.11 3.59 -2.33
N GLY A 137 15.42 3.76 -1.05
CA GLY A 137 16.76 4.10 -0.57
C GLY A 137 17.04 5.59 -0.49
N ASP A 138 16.11 6.46 -0.91
CA ASP A 138 16.23 7.90 -0.75
C ASP A 138 15.72 8.37 0.61
N GLY A 139 16.32 9.44 1.13
CA GLY A 139 15.85 10.12 2.33
C GLY A 139 14.58 10.95 2.09
N PRO A 140 14.08 11.65 3.12
CA PRO A 140 12.95 12.55 2.96
C PRO A 140 13.25 13.64 1.91
N ASP A 141 12.23 14.01 1.15
CA ASP A 141 12.29 15.13 0.21
C ASP A 141 12.74 16.41 0.96
N PRO A 142 13.62 17.26 0.38
CA PRO A 142 14.11 18.45 1.06
C PRO A 142 13.01 19.43 1.48
N ASN A 143 11.97 19.63 0.66
CA ASN A 143 10.85 20.50 1.02
C ASN A 143 10.00 19.86 2.11
N ALA A 144 9.81 18.54 2.08
CA ALA A 144 9.17 17.81 3.17
C ALA A 144 9.96 17.94 4.49
N ALA A 145 11.29 17.82 4.45
CA ALA A 145 12.15 17.99 5.63
C ALA A 145 12.07 19.42 6.20
N LEU A 146 12.04 20.44 5.34
CA LEU A 146 11.84 21.82 5.76
C LEU A 146 10.49 22.03 6.43
N VAL A 147 9.40 21.55 5.82
CA VAL A 147 8.05 21.69 6.38
C VAL A 147 7.90 20.89 7.68
N ALA A 148 8.53 19.72 7.79
CA ALA A 148 8.55 18.97 9.03
C ALA A 148 9.22 19.78 10.15
N ALA A 149 10.37 20.42 9.87
CA ALA A 149 11.03 21.30 10.83
C ALA A 149 10.20 22.55 11.18
N GLU A 150 9.49 23.15 10.21
CA GLU A 150 8.58 24.29 10.46
C GLU A 150 7.41 23.93 11.39
N LEU A 151 7.01 22.65 11.41
CA LEU A 151 5.88 22.14 12.19
C LEU A 151 6.31 21.39 13.46
N ASP A 152 7.61 21.40 13.79
CA ASP A 152 8.22 20.62 14.88
C ASP A 152 7.96 19.11 14.79
N TRP A 153 7.82 18.58 13.57
CA TRP A 153 7.64 17.16 13.29
C TRP A 153 9.00 16.45 13.19
N GLU A 154 9.25 15.52 14.11
CA GLU A 154 10.48 14.74 14.11
C GLU A 154 10.45 13.63 13.04
N LEU A 155 11.23 13.82 11.98
CA LEU A 155 11.46 12.77 10.98
C LEU A 155 12.43 11.70 11.53
N PRO A 156 12.22 10.41 11.22
CA PRO A 156 13.11 9.36 11.69
C PRO A 156 14.55 9.57 11.22
N ARG A 157 15.52 9.49 12.14
CA ARG A 157 16.94 9.62 11.80
C ARG A 157 17.37 8.48 10.89
N GLY A 158 18.02 8.81 9.77
CA GLY A 158 18.46 7.81 8.80
C GLY A 158 17.31 7.14 8.05
N TYR A 159 16.12 7.76 8.02
CA TYR A 159 15.02 7.30 7.19
C TYR A 159 15.46 7.12 5.74
N MET A 160 15.11 5.97 5.17
CA MET A 160 15.22 5.67 3.75
C MET A 160 13.88 5.09 3.30
N ALA A 161 13.37 5.55 2.16
CA ALA A 161 12.11 5.04 1.65
C ALA A 161 12.23 3.55 1.30
N GLU A 162 11.24 2.78 1.73
CA GLU A 162 11.10 1.36 1.45
C GLU A 162 9.80 1.11 0.68
N GLN A 163 9.83 0.16 -0.26
CA GLN A 163 8.62 -0.23 -0.98
C GLN A 163 7.69 -1.06 -0.09
N PHE A 164 6.39 -0.82 -0.22
CA PHE A 164 5.34 -1.64 0.37
C PHE A 164 5.48 -3.08 -0.11
N ASN A 165 5.56 -4.02 0.83
CA ASN A 165 5.60 -5.45 0.58
C ASN A 165 4.27 -6.05 1.05
N GLU A 166 3.38 -6.34 0.12
CA GLU A 166 2.02 -6.80 0.41
C GLU A 166 1.99 -8.07 1.27
N ALA A 167 2.93 -9.01 1.06
CA ALA A 167 2.95 -10.28 1.79
C ALA A 167 3.35 -10.11 3.26
N ARG A 168 4.28 -9.19 3.54
CA ARG A 168 4.80 -8.91 4.88
C ARG A 168 3.94 -7.88 5.59
N ASP A 169 3.72 -6.74 4.96
CA ASP A 169 3.22 -5.54 5.61
C ASP A 169 1.74 -5.69 5.97
N ILE A 170 0.92 -6.33 5.13
CA ILE A 170 -0.50 -6.51 5.45
C ILE A 170 -0.75 -7.42 6.67
N VAL A 171 0.22 -8.29 6.96
CA VAL A 171 0.20 -9.18 8.13
C VAL A 171 0.82 -8.48 9.34
N ALA A 172 1.93 -7.76 9.15
CA ALA A 172 2.67 -7.11 10.22
C ALA A 172 1.97 -5.88 10.82
N TYR A 173 1.12 -5.19 10.04
CA TYR A 173 0.39 -4.00 10.48
C TYR A 173 -1.10 -4.28 10.68
N ASP A 174 -1.68 -3.62 11.67
CA ASP A 174 -3.11 -3.71 11.98
C ASP A 174 -3.93 -2.88 11.00
N LEU A 175 -3.39 -1.71 10.60
CA LEU A 175 -4.03 -0.80 9.66
C LEU A 175 -3.02 -0.23 8.66
N VAL A 176 -3.43 -0.17 7.39
CA VAL A 176 -2.67 0.45 6.31
C VAL A 176 -3.42 1.70 5.84
N LEU A 177 -2.83 2.86 6.08
CA LEU A 177 -3.38 4.17 5.75
C LEU A 177 -2.73 4.72 4.47
N VAL A 178 -3.52 4.78 3.41
CA VAL A 178 -3.08 5.32 2.11
C VAL A 178 -3.48 6.80 1.98
N VAL A 179 -2.64 7.62 1.34
CA VAL A 179 -2.85 9.09 1.32
C VAL A 179 -3.86 9.58 0.27
N ASP A 180 -4.09 8.80 -0.79
CA ASP A 180 -5.02 9.14 -1.88
C ASP A 180 -5.59 7.87 -2.54
N LYS A 181 -6.57 8.06 -3.43
CA LYS A 181 -7.22 6.99 -4.20
C LYS A 181 -6.31 6.22 -5.15
N PHE A 182 -5.24 6.83 -5.68
CA PHE A 182 -4.35 6.16 -6.65
C PHE A 182 -3.44 5.18 -5.93
N VAL A 183 -2.84 5.61 -4.83
CA VAL A 183 -2.08 4.74 -3.92
C VAL A 183 -3.00 3.64 -3.37
N ALA A 184 -4.24 3.98 -3.05
CA ALA A 184 -5.21 3.00 -2.60
C ALA A 184 -5.50 1.92 -3.65
N ALA A 185 -5.68 2.32 -4.91
CA ALA A 185 -5.88 1.38 -6.02
C ALA A 185 -4.67 0.46 -6.21
N ASP A 186 -3.45 1.01 -6.11
CA ASP A 186 -2.21 0.25 -6.21
C ASP A 186 -2.08 -0.80 -5.10
N VAL A 187 -2.29 -0.39 -3.84
CA VAL A 187 -2.21 -1.27 -2.67
C VAL A 187 -3.31 -2.33 -2.70
N LEU A 188 -4.56 -1.95 -2.97
CA LEU A 188 -5.68 -2.89 -3.00
C LEU A 188 -5.57 -3.91 -4.12
N ARG A 189 -5.00 -3.54 -5.28
CA ARG A 189 -4.76 -4.47 -6.37
C ARG A 189 -3.90 -5.65 -5.92
N GLU A 190 -2.89 -5.41 -5.09
CA GLU A 190 -2.03 -6.46 -4.56
C GLU A 190 -2.66 -7.17 -3.35
N VAL A 191 -3.25 -6.39 -2.42
CA VAL A 191 -3.82 -6.94 -1.17
C VAL A 191 -5.06 -7.81 -1.43
N SER A 192 -5.92 -7.44 -2.38
CA SER A 192 -7.15 -8.19 -2.67
C SER A 192 -6.91 -9.60 -3.20
N VAL A 193 -5.74 -9.87 -3.78
CA VAL A 193 -5.35 -11.23 -4.17
C VAL A 193 -5.29 -12.15 -2.94
N TRP A 194 -4.81 -11.63 -1.82
CA TRP A 194 -4.70 -12.38 -0.57
C TRP A 194 -6.05 -12.73 0.04
N ASP A 195 -7.07 -11.90 -0.16
CA ASP A 195 -8.44 -12.18 0.27
C ASP A 195 -9.02 -13.41 -0.44
N THR A 196 -8.60 -13.68 -1.68
CA THR A 196 -9.04 -14.87 -2.44
C THR A 196 -8.35 -16.16 -1.99
N ILE A 197 -7.17 -16.05 -1.37
CA ILE A 197 -6.37 -17.20 -0.93
C ILE A 197 -6.88 -17.70 0.44
N GLN A 198 -7.25 -16.79 1.35
CA GLN A 198 -7.76 -17.13 2.69
C GLN A 198 -9.28 -17.02 2.80
N THR A 199 -10.01 -17.69 1.91
CA THR A 199 -11.50 -17.67 1.88
C THR A 199 -12.18 -18.30 3.10
N TRP A 200 -11.46 -19.10 3.89
CA TRP A 200 -12.03 -19.88 5.02
C TRP A 200 -11.89 -19.21 6.40
N GLY A 201 -11.38 -17.98 6.48
CA GLY A 201 -11.20 -17.25 7.74
C GLY A 201 -11.82 -15.84 7.75
N LYS A 202 -11.90 -15.20 8.92
CA LYS A 202 -12.29 -13.77 9.09
C LYS A 202 -11.25 -12.78 8.51
N GLY A 203 -10.36 -13.23 7.63
CA GLY A 203 -9.21 -12.51 7.12
C GLY A 203 -9.52 -11.74 5.85
N ASN A 204 -10.35 -10.71 5.94
CA ASN A 204 -10.46 -9.74 4.85
C ASN A 204 -9.34 -8.71 5.01
N TYR A 205 -8.19 -8.93 4.38
CA TYR A 205 -7.02 -8.05 4.46
C TYR A 205 -7.28 -6.70 3.81
N SER A 206 -8.04 -6.64 2.71
CA SER A 206 -8.42 -5.36 2.10
C SER A 206 -9.18 -4.45 3.07
N SER A 207 -9.89 -4.99 4.06
CA SER A 207 -10.56 -4.19 5.09
C SER A 207 -9.62 -3.41 6.02
N LYS A 208 -8.34 -3.78 6.07
CA LYS A 208 -7.30 -3.04 6.81
C LYS A 208 -6.80 -1.80 6.06
N VAL A 209 -7.11 -1.68 4.76
CA VAL A 209 -6.64 -0.57 3.93
C VAL A 209 -7.68 0.54 3.95
N ARG A 210 -7.33 1.72 4.48
CA ARG A 210 -8.21 2.91 4.55
C ARG A 210 -7.47 4.15 4.03
N ARG A 211 -8.18 5.12 3.47
CA ARG A 211 -7.58 6.42 3.14
C ARG A 211 -7.42 7.26 4.40
N LEU A 212 -6.26 7.87 4.59
CA LEU A 212 -5.97 8.75 5.72
C LEU A 212 -6.98 9.92 5.80
N GLY A 213 -7.35 10.50 4.66
CA GLY A 213 -8.31 11.61 4.62
C GLY A 213 -9.73 11.25 5.07
N GLU A 214 -10.08 9.97 5.23
CA GLU A 214 -11.36 9.55 5.82
C GLU A 214 -11.52 10.01 7.26
N PHE A 215 -10.41 10.27 7.96
CA PHE A 215 -10.39 10.74 9.34
C PHE A 215 -10.30 12.26 9.45
N SER A 216 -10.22 12.99 8.33
CA SER A 216 -10.06 14.46 8.33
C SER A 216 -11.31 15.23 8.75
N GLN A 217 -12.48 14.59 8.71
CA GLN A 217 -13.69 15.12 9.35
C GLN A 217 -13.87 14.40 10.68
N PRO A 218 -14.30 15.10 11.76
CA PRO A 218 -14.78 14.39 12.93
C PRO A 218 -15.86 13.46 12.42
N GLN A 219 -15.62 12.15 12.54
CA GLN A 219 -16.53 11.13 12.08
C GLN A 219 -17.87 11.49 12.71
N ALA A 220 -18.76 12.04 11.89
CA ALA A 220 -20.02 12.59 12.37
C ALA A 220 -20.66 11.47 13.18
N ALA A 221 -21.03 11.83 14.41
CA ALA A 221 -21.87 11.03 15.28
C ALA A 221 -22.89 10.24 14.46
N ALA A 222 -23.21 9.02 14.93
CA ALA A 222 -24.26 8.16 14.42
C ALA A 222 -25.35 8.92 13.65
N PRO A 223 -25.74 8.47 12.44
CA PRO A 223 -26.47 9.28 11.48
C PRO A 223 -27.70 9.93 12.12
N ALA A 224 -27.59 11.22 12.44
CA ALA A 224 -28.73 12.05 12.77
C ALA A 224 -29.53 12.23 11.48
N ALA A 225 -30.80 11.86 11.56
CA ALA A 225 -31.85 11.95 10.56
C ALA A 225 -31.58 12.91 9.36
N GLY A 226 -31.58 12.32 8.16
CA GLY A 226 -31.97 13.02 6.93
C GLY A 226 -30.85 13.64 6.09
N GLY A 227 -30.38 12.87 5.11
CA GLY A 227 -29.60 13.36 3.96
C GLY A 227 -28.10 13.07 4.07
N LYS A 228 -27.61 12.08 3.32
CA LYS A 228 -26.16 11.89 3.14
C LYS A 228 -25.63 13.07 2.33
N PRO A 229 -24.73 13.92 2.85
CA PRO A 229 -23.97 14.79 1.97
C PRO A 229 -23.18 13.88 1.01
N LYS A 230 -23.39 14.04 -0.30
CA LYS A 230 -22.52 13.43 -1.31
C LYS A 230 -21.16 14.09 -1.20
N ALA A 231 -20.30 13.58 -0.33
CA ALA A 231 -18.90 13.97 -0.31
C ALA A 231 -18.33 13.69 -1.71
N HIS A 232 -17.63 14.66 -2.30
CA HIS A 232 -16.92 14.45 -3.54
C HIS A 232 -15.92 13.30 -3.33
N PRO A 233 -15.78 12.32 -4.26
CA PRO A 233 -14.93 11.13 -4.04
C PRO A 233 -13.47 11.47 -3.70
N ASP A 234 -13.01 12.64 -4.15
CA ASP A 234 -11.66 13.16 -3.97
C ASP A 234 -11.49 14.00 -2.68
N ALA A 235 -12.55 14.23 -1.92
CA ALA A 235 -12.48 15.05 -0.70
C ALA A 235 -11.59 14.44 0.40
N ALA A 236 -11.33 13.14 0.32
CA ALA A 236 -10.44 12.39 1.22
C ALA A 236 -9.03 12.20 0.66
N ASP A 237 -8.72 12.74 -0.53
CA ASP A 237 -7.38 12.63 -1.13
C ASP A 237 -6.48 13.77 -0.64
N ILE A 238 -5.24 13.41 -0.27
CA ILE A 238 -4.19 14.38 0.04
C ILE A 238 -3.37 14.59 -1.23
N GLY A 239 -3.49 15.78 -1.82
CA GLY A 239 -2.82 16.13 -3.07
C GLY A 239 -1.31 15.89 -3.02
N ASP A 240 -0.76 15.37 -4.12
CA ASP A 240 0.67 15.12 -4.23
C ASP A 240 1.44 16.40 -4.58
N PRO A 241 2.27 16.94 -3.68
CA PRO A 241 3.03 18.15 -3.95
C PRO A 241 4.16 17.94 -4.97
N LEU A 242 4.62 16.70 -5.17
CA LEU A 242 5.70 16.39 -6.12
C LEU A 242 5.17 16.19 -7.55
N TYR A 243 3.85 16.15 -7.73
CA TYR A 243 3.26 15.94 -9.04
C TYR A 243 3.19 17.24 -9.83
N GLY A 244 3.64 17.20 -11.09
CA GLY A 244 3.58 18.35 -12.01
C GLY A 244 4.87 19.16 -12.16
N ASN A 245 5.95 18.80 -11.46
CA ASN A 245 7.29 19.37 -11.62
C ASN A 245 7.32 20.93 -11.62
N VAL A 246 6.52 21.56 -10.77
CA VAL A 246 6.47 23.04 -10.68
C VAL A 246 7.77 23.60 -10.09
N GLY A 247 8.39 22.89 -9.15
CA GLY A 247 9.64 23.28 -8.50
C GLY A 247 9.54 24.55 -7.66
N GLY A 248 10.61 24.85 -6.92
CA GLY A 248 10.79 26.13 -6.22
C GLY A 248 9.74 26.43 -5.15
N GLU A 249 9.29 27.69 -5.09
CA GLU A 249 8.36 28.17 -4.06
C GLU A 249 6.96 27.56 -4.16
N ASP A 250 6.50 27.26 -5.39
CA ASP A 250 5.18 26.67 -5.62
C ASP A 250 5.12 25.23 -5.11
N GLU A 251 6.19 24.46 -5.29
CA GLU A 251 6.31 23.11 -4.74
C GLU A 251 6.30 23.14 -3.21
N LEU A 252 7.09 24.04 -2.61
CA LEU A 252 7.10 24.20 -1.15
C LEU A 252 5.73 24.62 -0.60
N ALA A 253 5.01 25.51 -1.29
CA ALA A 253 3.64 25.87 -0.94
C ALA A 253 2.68 24.68 -1.04
N ALA A 254 2.84 23.83 -2.06
CA ALA A 254 2.08 22.60 -2.20
C ALA A 254 2.39 21.61 -1.05
N VAL A 255 3.66 21.44 -0.66
CA VAL A 255 4.06 20.60 0.48
C VAL A 255 3.43 21.12 1.77
N ARG A 256 3.42 22.43 2.02
CA ARG A 256 2.74 23.02 3.18
C ARG A 256 1.24 22.75 3.18
N SER A 257 0.58 22.85 2.02
CA SER A 257 -0.85 22.55 1.88
C SER A 257 -1.15 21.07 2.13
N ALA A 258 -0.30 20.17 1.62
CA ALA A 258 -0.38 18.74 1.89
C ALA A 258 -0.18 18.46 3.39
N ALA A 259 0.82 19.06 4.03
CA ALA A 259 1.08 18.94 5.46
C ALA A 259 -0.10 19.41 6.32
N ALA A 260 -0.76 20.52 5.96
CA ALA A 260 -1.96 20.98 6.65
C ALA A 260 -3.13 19.98 6.55
N SER A 261 -3.25 19.29 5.41
CA SER A 261 -4.27 18.25 5.21
C SER A 261 -3.93 16.96 5.96
N ILE A 262 -2.64 16.56 5.94
CA ILE A 262 -2.11 15.46 6.73
C ILE A 262 -2.39 15.69 8.21
N ARG A 263 -2.07 16.87 8.75
CA ARG A 263 -2.30 17.20 10.17
C ARG A 263 -3.75 16.98 10.57
N ARG A 264 -4.71 17.57 9.83
CA ARG A 264 -6.14 17.42 10.11
C ARG A 264 -6.59 15.95 10.10
N ALA A 265 -6.09 15.18 9.15
CA ALA A 265 -6.40 13.76 9.05
C ALA A 265 -5.78 12.93 10.18
N CYS A 266 -4.53 13.20 10.55
CA CYS A 266 -3.86 12.56 11.67
C CYS A 266 -4.51 12.92 13.02
N GLU A 267 -4.96 14.17 13.19
CA GLU A 267 -5.71 14.60 14.38
C GLU A 267 -6.98 13.76 14.55
N GLY A 268 -7.81 13.66 13.52
CA GLY A 268 -9.03 12.87 13.59
C GLY A 268 -8.77 11.35 13.70
N PHE A 269 -7.68 10.85 13.11
CA PHE A 269 -7.30 9.45 13.30
C PHE A 269 -6.83 9.16 14.73
N ALA A 270 -6.09 10.11 15.34
CA ALA A 270 -5.68 9.98 16.72
C ALA A 270 -6.87 10.11 17.69
N ASP A 271 -7.87 10.93 17.37
CA ASP A 271 -9.16 10.95 18.09
C ASP A 271 -9.89 9.61 18.01
N PHE A 272 -9.91 9.01 16.81
CA PHE A 272 -10.47 7.68 16.59
C PHE A 272 -9.76 6.61 17.42
N LEU A 273 -8.42 6.62 17.48
CA LEU A 273 -7.66 5.71 18.34
C LEU A 273 -7.95 5.91 19.83
N CYS A 274 -8.03 7.16 20.31
CA CYS A 274 -8.41 7.44 21.69
C CYS A 274 -9.83 6.92 22.01
N ALA A 275 -10.76 6.99 21.06
CA ALA A 275 -12.11 6.47 21.26
C ALA A 275 -12.10 4.93 21.39
N ILE A 276 -11.35 4.25 20.53
CA ILE A 276 -11.17 2.78 20.60
C ILE A 276 -10.52 2.39 21.91
N GLU A 277 -9.46 3.08 22.33
CA GLU A 277 -8.74 2.78 23.56
C GLU A 277 -9.63 2.91 24.79
N ARG A 278 -10.47 3.96 24.89
CA ARG A 278 -11.44 4.10 25.98
C ARG A 278 -12.46 2.96 26.01
N GLN A 279 -12.99 2.58 24.85
CA GLN A 279 -13.95 1.46 24.75
C GLN A 279 -13.28 0.13 25.15
N HIS A 280 -12.03 -0.07 24.72
CA HIS A 280 -11.23 -1.23 25.04
C HIS A 280 -10.97 -1.34 26.55
N SER A 281 -10.56 -0.25 27.19
CA SER A 281 -10.31 -0.17 28.63
C SER A 281 -11.60 -0.42 29.44
N GLN A 282 -12.72 0.17 29.05
CA GLN A 282 -14.03 -0.07 29.69
C GLN A 282 -14.49 -1.53 29.59
N ALA A 283 -14.27 -2.17 28.43
CA ALA A 283 -14.60 -3.58 28.24
C ALA A 283 -13.73 -4.51 29.12
N ALA A 284 -12.44 -4.17 29.29
CA ALA A 284 -11.54 -4.89 30.17
C ALA A 284 -12.00 -4.79 31.64
N GLU A 285 -12.32 -3.59 32.13
CA GLU A 285 -12.81 -3.35 33.49
C GLU A 285 -14.13 -4.08 33.79
N ALA A 286 -15.09 -4.05 32.85
CA ALA A 286 -16.37 -4.74 32.99
C ALA A 286 -16.21 -6.28 33.06
N SER A 287 -15.17 -6.83 32.44
CA SER A 287 -14.85 -8.27 32.50
C SER A 287 -14.08 -8.67 33.77
N GLY A 288 -13.37 -7.74 34.41
CA GLY A 288 -12.59 -7.97 35.63
C GLY A 288 -13.36 -7.73 36.95
N GLY A 289 -14.47 -7.00 36.92
CA GLY A 289 -15.25 -6.62 38.12
C GLY A 289 -16.20 -7.67 38.70
N GLY A 290 -16.20 -8.92 38.22
CA GLY A 290 -17.15 -9.97 38.60
C GLY A 290 -16.69 -10.96 39.69
N GLY A 291 -15.59 -10.68 40.39
CA GLY A 291 -14.93 -11.66 41.27
C GLY A 291 -14.91 -11.31 42.76
N SER A 292 -16.06 -11.27 43.43
CA SER A 292 -16.13 -11.43 44.89
C SER A 292 -17.35 -12.25 45.28
N GLY A 293 -17.19 -13.58 45.27
CA GLY A 293 -18.24 -14.53 45.65
C GLY A 293 -17.69 -15.96 45.76
N GLU A 294 -17.32 -16.31 46.99
CA GLU A 294 -17.25 -17.65 47.60
C GLU A 294 -16.27 -18.73 47.08
N ALA A 295 -15.67 -19.38 48.08
CA ALA A 295 -14.76 -20.50 48.01
C ALA A 295 -15.48 -21.80 47.61
N GLY A 296 -14.83 -22.62 46.79
CA GLY A 296 -15.23 -24.01 46.54
C GLY A 296 -14.43 -24.62 45.40
N GLY A 297 -13.48 -25.49 45.73
CA GLY A 297 -12.61 -26.14 44.74
C GLY A 297 -13.31 -27.18 43.88
N SER A 298 -12.92 -27.27 42.61
CA SER A 298 -12.61 -28.53 41.93
C SER A 298 -11.99 -28.23 40.56
N GLU A 299 -10.97 -28.98 40.22
CA GLU A 299 -10.23 -28.94 38.96
C GLU A 299 -11.13 -29.10 37.73
N SER A 300 -11.02 -28.17 36.77
CA SER A 300 -11.22 -28.49 35.36
C SER A 300 -10.27 -27.63 34.51
N SER A 301 -9.20 -28.28 34.05
CA SER A 301 -8.26 -27.75 33.08
C SER A 301 -8.92 -27.74 31.70
N GLY A 302 -9.29 -26.55 31.21
CA GLY A 302 -9.85 -26.41 29.86
C GLY A 302 -10.68 -25.15 29.64
N GLY A 303 -10.25 -24.01 30.17
CA GLY A 303 -10.89 -22.72 29.89
C GLY A 303 -9.81 -21.72 29.54
N GLY A 304 -9.59 -21.50 28.24
CA GLY A 304 -8.70 -20.44 27.77
C GLY A 304 -9.13 -19.12 28.40
N ALA A 305 -8.27 -18.55 29.25
CA ALA A 305 -8.38 -17.17 29.64
C ALA A 305 -8.55 -16.37 28.35
N LYS A 306 -9.66 -15.64 28.19
CA LYS A 306 -9.84 -14.71 27.08
C LYS A 306 -8.64 -13.77 27.12
N ALA A 307 -7.65 -14.02 26.26
CA ALA A 307 -6.49 -13.17 26.13
C ALA A 307 -7.02 -11.76 25.93
N GLN A 308 -6.62 -10.85 26.80
CA GLN A 308 -7.02 -9.46 26.73
C GLN A 308 -6.69 -8.97 25.32
N GLN A 309 -7.75 -8.64 24.57
CA GLN A 309 -7.66 -8.31 23.15
C GLN A 309 -6.65 -7.17 22.98
N ARG A 310 -5.67 -7.27 22.08
CA ARG A 310 -4.71 -6.17 21.90
C ARG A 310 -5.40 -4.95 21.28
N LEU A 311 -4.90 -3.73 21.54
CA LEU A 311 -5.41 -2.50 20.92
C LEU A 311 -5.46 -2.62 19.39
N GLY A 312 -4.48 -3.28 18.78
CA GLY A 312 -4.45 -3.57 17.34
C GLY A 312 -5.66 -4.37 16.85
N GLU A 313 -6.12 -5.38 17.60
CA GLU A 313 -7.30 -6.16 17.23
C GLU A 313 -8.59 -5.33 17.32
N ALA A 314 -8.70 -4.46 18.33
CA ALA A 314 -9.81 -3.52 18.45
C ALA A 314 -9.80 -2.49 17.30
N LEU A 315 -8.62 -2.02 16.90
CA LEU A 315 -8.43 -1.15 15.74
C LEU A 315 -8.89 -1.82 14.44
N VAL A 316 -8.49 -3.07 14.19
CA VAL A 316 -8.92 -3.82 13.01
C VAL A 316 -10.44 -4.01 13.01
N ALA A 317 -11.04 -4.31 14.16
CA ALA A 317 -12.49 -4.44 14.28
C ALA A 317 -13.22 -3.13 13.96
N ALA A 318 -12.78 -2.02 14.55
CA ALA A 318 -13.37 -0.70 14.30
C ALA A 318 -13.24 -0.27 12.84
N ALA A 319 -12.08 -0.50 12.21
CA ALA A 319 -11.86 -0.20 10.80
C ALA A 319 -12.76 -1.00 9.84
N ARG A 320 -13.18 -2.21 10.23
CA ARG A 320 -14.14 -3.05 9.48
C ARG A 320 -15.57 -2.57 9.59
N GLU A 321 -15.94 -1.95 10.71
CA GLU A 321 -17.28 -1.38 10.94
C GLU A 321 -17.47 -0.03 10.25
N MET A 322 -16.37 0.69 10.00
CA MET A 322 -16.40 1.90 9.19
C MET A 322 -16.99 1.61 7.80
N ALA A 323 -17.95 2.44 7.37
CA ALA A 323 -18.70 2.24 6.14
C ALA A 323 -17.77 1.90 4.94
N PRO A 324 -18.14 0.90 4.11
CA PRO A 324 -17.38 0.56 2.92
C PRO A 324 -17.38 1.76 1.99
N VAL A 325 -16.19 2.14 1.52
CA VAL A 325 -16.04 3.29 0.65
C VAL A 325 -16.19 2.84 -0.80
N GLU A 326 -16.87 3.64 -1.62
CA GLU A 326 -17.28 3.27 -2.98
C GLU A 326 -16.10 2.85 -3.90
N TRP A 327 -14.91 3.41 -3.65
CA TRP A 327 -13.67 3.07 -4.36
C TRP A 327 -12.95 1.83 -3.81
N LEU A 328 -13.26 1.39 -2.58
CA LEU A 328 -12.70 0.20 -1.94
C LEU A 328 -13.26 -1.08 -2.59
N VAL A 329 -14.35 -0.98 -3.34
CA VAL A 329 -14.91 -2.09 -4.10
C VAL A 329 -14.03 -2.25 -5.35
N PRO A 330 -13.26 -3.36 -5.47
CA PRO A 330 -12.55 -3.66 -6.70
C PRO A 330 -13.52 -3.56 -7.86
N PRO A 331 -13.15 -2.99 -9.02
CA PRO A 331 -14.07 -2.83 -10.15
C PRO A 331 -14.68 -4.15 -10.63
N MET A 332 -14.07 -5.30 -10.30
CA MET A 332 -14.64 -6.63 -10.55
C MET A 332 -15.79 -7.02 -9.61
N LEU A 333 -15.93 -6.36 -8.46
CA LEU A 333 -16.97 -6.56 -7.44
C LEU A 333 -18.02 -5.43 -7.44
N GLN A 334 -17.85 -4.41 -8.28
CA GLN A 334 -18.86 -3.37 -8.46
C GLN A 334 -20.02 -3.92 -9.30
N ALA A 335 -21.26 -3.63 -8.87
CA ALA A 335 -22.45 -3.99 -9.66
C ALA A 335 -22.39 -3.25 -11.00
N ARG A 336 -22.46 -4.01 -12.11
CA ARG A 336 -22.58 -3.47 -13.47
C ARG A 336 -23.99 -2.97 -13.75
#